data_AF-A0A9P1N2Q9-F1
#
_entry.id   AF-A0A9P1N2Q9-F1
#
_cell.length_a   1.000
_cell.length_b   1.000
_cell.length_c   1.000
_cell.angle_alpha   90.00
_cell.angle_beta   90.00
_cell.angle_gamma   90.00
#
_symmetry.space_group_name_H-M   'P 1'
#
loop_
_entity.id
_entity.type
_entity.pdbx_description
1 polymer ?
#
loop_
_entity_poly.entity_id
_entity_poly.type
_entity_poly.pdbx_seq_one_letter_code
_entity_poly.pdbx_strand_id
1 'polypeptide(L)'
;MSSKLFLVVFLILLSFHVANAQKKKNCKRCLDILRKQGIEGVVSMLNQSCAGLNGAEKHFCEQSVKRRIPSTQAQFQYNPNDHGTICKKAEFC
;
A
#
# COMPACT_ATOMS: atom_id res chain seq x y z
N MET A 1 33.28 23.31 4.35
CA MET A 1 31.92 22.96 4.83
C MET A 1 31.11 22.45 3.65
N SER A 2 31.33 21.21 3.18
CA SER A 2 30.67 20.70 1.95
C SER A 2 30.33 19.20 2.00
N SER A 3 30.99 18.41 2.86
CA SER A 3 30.79 16.95 2.92
C SER A 3 29.51 16.49 3.63
N LYS A 4 28.95 17.27 4.56
CA LYS A 4 27.75 16.84 5.32
C LYS A 4 26.46 16.93 4.49
N LEU A 5 26.37 17.90 3.57
CA LEU A 5 25.19 18.05 2.71
C LEU A 5 25.05 16.90 1.70
N PHE A 6 26.16 16.42 1.13
CA PHE A 6 26.12 15.29 0.20
C PHE A 6 25.60 14.00 0.85
N LEU A 7 25.98 13.74 2.10
CA LEU A 7 25.50 12.58 2.87
C LEU A 7 23.99 12.64 3.11
N VAL A 8 23.45 13.80 3.48
CA VAL A 8 22.00 13.98 3.72
C VAL A 8 21.20 13.78 2.43
N VAL A 9 21.64 14.37 1.31
CA VAL A 9 20.98 14.19 0.00
C VAL A 9 21.03 12.73 -0.44
N PHE A 10 22.16 12.05 -0.25
CA PHE A 10 22.29 10.63 -0.57
C PHE A 10 21.37 9.74 0.27
N LEU A 11 21.24 10.02 1.57
CA LEU A 11 20.33 9.29 2.47
C LEU A 11 18.85 9.51 2.10
N ILE A 12 18.49 10.73 1.71
CA ILE A 12 17.13 11.05 1.23
C ILE A 12 16.86 10.31 -0.08
N LEU A 13 17.80 10.33 -1.03
CA LEU A 13 17.69 9.59 -2.29
C LEU A 13 17.55 8.09 -2.04
N LEU A 14 18.33 7.52 -1.11
CA LEU A 14 18.23 6.11 -0.74
C LEU A 14 16.86 5.77 -0.17
N SER A 15 16.35 6.60 0.74
CA SER A 15 15.04 6.43 1.38
C SER A 15 13.91 6.50 0.35
N PHE A 16 14.01 7.42 -0.60
CA PHE A 16 13.06 7.56 -1.70
C PHE A 16 13.11 6.35 -2.64
N HIS A 17 14.31 5.84 -2.93
CA HIS A 17 14.49 4.66 -3.76
C HIS A 17 13.91 3.40 -3.09
N VAL A 18 14.15 3.23 -1.79
CA VAL A 18 13.63 2.12 -0.99
C VAL A 18 12.09 2.20 -0.89
N ALA A 19 11.54 3.39 -0.62
CA ALA A 19 10.10 3.61 -0.57
C ALA A 19 9.42 3.31 -1.93
N ASN A 20 10.01 3.76 -3.04
CA ASN A 20 9.51 3.45 -4.38
C ASN A 20 9.63 1.95 -4.71
N ALA A 21 10.72 1.29 -4.33
CA ALA A 21 10.89 -0.15 -4.54
C ALA A 21 9.86 -0.95 -3.73
N GLN A 22 9.59 -0.54 -2.49
CA GLN A 22 8.59 -1.18 -1.63
C GLN A 22 7.17 -0.96 -2.17
N LYS A 23 6.86 0.26 -2.64
CA LYS A 23 5.57 0.56 -3.30
C LYS A 23 5.36 -0.28 -4.55
N LYS A 24 6.38 -0.42 -5.41
CA LYS A 24 6.31 -1.32 -6.59
C LYS A 24 6.06 -2.78 -6.21
N LYS A 25 6.71 -3.28 -5.15
CA LYS A 25 6.51 -4.65 -4.64
C LYS A 25 5.09 -4.84 -4.12
N ASN A 26 4.58 -3.90 -3.32
CA ASN A 26 3.22 -3.94 -2.77
C ASN A 26 2.17 -3.87 -3.89
N CYS A 27 2.40 -3.02 -4.89
CA CYS A 27 1.53 -2.91 -6.06
C CYS A 27 1.46 -4.23 -6.84
N LYS A 28 2.63 -4.83 -7.14
CA LYS A 28 2.71 -6.13 -7.82
C LYS A 28 2.01 -7.23 -7.01
N ARG A 29 2.19 -7.25 -5.69
CA ARG A 29 1.55 -8.21 -4.79
C ARG A 29 0.03 -8.05 -4.78
N CYS A 30 -0.47 -6.82 -4.71
CA CYS A 30 -1.91 -6.55 -4.79
C CYS A 30 -2.49 -7.05 -6.13
N LEU A 31 -1.84 -6.78 -7.26
CA LEU A 31 -2.29 -7.24 -8.57
C LEU A 31 -2.33 -8.77 -8.67
N ASP A 32 -1.33 -9.46 -8.11
CA ASP A 32 -1.27 -10.92 -8.08
C ASP A 32 -2.36 -11.53 -7.19
N ILE A 33 -2.58 -10.95 -6.01
CA ILE A 33 -3.64 -11.38 -5.09
C ILE A 33 -5.01 -11.15 -5.72
N LEU A 34 -5.25 -9.98 -6.30
CA LEU A 34 -6.52 -9.67 -6.95
C LEU A 34 -6.82 -10.65 -8.10
N ARG A 35 -5.79 -11.08 -8.85
CA ARG A 35 -5.95 -12.12 -9.89
C ARG A 35 -6.25 -13.51 -9.34
N LYS A 36 -5.67 -13.89 -8.20
CA LYS A 36 -5.78 -15.25 -7.64
C LYS A 36 -6.95 -15.45 -6.68
N GLN A 37 -7.23 -14.43 -5.88
CA GLN A 37 -8.14 -14.47 -4.73
C GLN A 37 -9.26 -13.43 -4.85
N GLY A 38 -9.26 -12.60 -5.90
CA GLY A 38 -10.24 -11.54 -6.07
C GLY A 38 -10.12 -10.46 -5.00
N ILE A 39 -11.23 -9.73 -4.79
CA ILE A 39 -11.29 -8.60 -3.88
C ILE A 39 -11.08 -9.00 -2.41
N GLU A 40 -11.49 -10.21 -2.01
CA GLU A 40 -11.34 -10.71 -0.64
C GLU A 40 -9.86 -10.83 -0.25
N GLY A 41 -9.01 -11.27 -1.17
CA GLY A 41 -7.57 -11.31 -0.94
C GLY A 41 -6.97 -9.92 -0.70
N VAL A 42 -7.43 -8.90 -1.44
CA VAL A 42 -6.96 -7.51 -1.26
C VAL A 42 -7.44 -6.93 0.08
N VAL A 43 -8.68 -7.22 0.48
CA VAL A 43 -9.23 -6.85 1.80
C VAL A 43 -8.44 -7.51 2.93
N SER A 44 -8.09 -8.79 2.78
CA SER A 44 -7.22 -9.49 3.73
C SER A 44 -5.85 -8.82 3.83
N MET A 45 -5.25 -8.43 2.69
CA MET A 45 -3.96 -7.73 2.67
C MET A 45 -4.03 -6.35 3.34
N LEU A 46 -5.14 -5.62 3.19
CA LEU A 46 -5.40 -4.36 3.90
C LEU A 46 -5.46 -4.58 5.42
N ASN A 47 -6.22 -5.58 5.89
CA ASN A 47 -6.29 -5.89 7.33
C ASN A 47 -4.92 -6.33 7.90
N GLN A 48 -4.16 -7.10 7.13
CA GLN A 48 -2.80 -7.50 7.52
C GLN A 48 -1.80 -6.34 7.53
N SER A 49 -2.08 -5.22 6.86
CA SER A 49 -1.17 -4.07 6.84
C SER A 49 -1.03 -3.41 8.21
N CYS A 50 -2.00 -3.63 9.12
CA CYS A 50 -1.94 -3.16 10.49
C CYS A 50 -1.38 -4.20 11.47
N ALA A 51 -1.08 -5.42 11.00
CA ALA A 51 -0.50 -6.47 11.83
C ALA A 51 0.95 -6.11 12.17
N GLY A 52 1.24 -5.95 13.46
CA GLY A 52 2.56 -5.54 13.96
C GLY A 52 2.64 -4.10 14.45
N LEU A 53 1.59 -3.29 14.22
CA LEU A 53 1.44 -1.99 14.88
C LEU A 53 0.80 -2.17 16.26
N ASN A 54 1.10 -1.25 17.19
CA ASN A 54 0.55 -1.26 18.54
C ASN A 54 -0.01 0.12 18.93
N GLY A 55 -0.89 0.15 19.93
CA GLY A 55 -1.44 1.40 20.47
C GLY A 55 -2.13 2.30 19.44
N ALA A 56 -1.78 3.59 19.45
CA ALA A 56 -2.38 4.60 18.58
C ALA A 56 -2.12 4.36 17.08
N GLU A 57 -0.94 3.84 16.72
CA GLU A 57 -0.57 3.56 15.33
C GLU A 57 -1.45 2.46 14.74
N LYS A 58 -1.73 1.42 15.53
CA LYS A 58 -2.66 0.35 15.14
C LYS A 58 -4.06 0.91 14.92
N HIS A 59 -4.57 1.69 15.87
CA HIS A 59 -5.91 2.26 15.78
C HIS A 59 -6.07 3.18 14.55
N PHE A 60 -5.07 4.02 14.26
CA PHE A 60 -5.07 4.87 13.08
C PHE A 60 -5.01 4.06 11.77
N CYS A 61 -4.19 3.00 11.74
CA CYS A 61 -4.12 2.08 10.61
C CYS A 61 -5.47 1.39 10.36
N GLU A 62 -6.10 0.83 11.40
CA GLU A 62 -7.38 0.15 11.30
C GLU A 62 -8.50 1.09 10.82
N GLN A 63 -8.54 2.33 11.31
CA GLN A 63 -9.46 3.34 10.80
C GLN A 63 -9.22 3.67 9.32
N SER A 64 -7.96 3.75 8.91
CA SER A 64 -7.60 4.01 7.51
C SER A 64 -8.01 2.85 6.61
N VAL A 65 -7.74 1.62 7.03
CA VAL A 65 -8.17 0.39 6.34
C VAL A 65 -9.69 0.31 6.24
N LYS A 66 -10.41 0.60 7.33
CA LYS A 66 -11.88 0.60 7.37
C LYS A 66 -12.52 1.56 6.36
N ARG A 67 -11.86 2.69 6.05
CA ARG A 67 -12.30 3.62 5.00
C ARG A 67 -11.94 3.16 3.59
N ARG A 68 -10.82 2.46 3.41
CA ARG A 68 -10.33 2.02 2.08
C ARG A 68 -11.05 0.79 1.55
N ILE A 69 -11.39 -0.17 2.42
CA ILE A 69 -12.10 -1.41 2.05
C ILE A 69 -13.36 -1.12 1.20
N PRO A 70 -14.34 -0.31 1.66
CA PRO A 70 -15.55 -0.08 0.88
C PRO A 70 -15.28 0.62 -0.45
N SER A 71 -14.33 1.57 -0.52
CA SER A 71 -13.99 2.21 -1.80
C SER A 71 -13.30 1.25 -2.77
N THR A 72 -12.50 0.32 -2.26
CA THR A 72 -11.81 -0.71 -3.07
C THR A 72 -12.82 -1.74 -3.58
N GLN A 73 -13.74 -2.17 -2.72
CA GLN A 73 -14.84 -3.08 -3.10
C GLN A 73 -15.78 -2.45 -4.12
N ALA A 74 -16.14 -1.17 -3.94
CA ALA A 74 -16.96 -0.45 -4.91
C ALA A 74 -16.29 -0.36 -6.30
N GLN A 75 -14.97 -0.12 -6.34
CA GLN A 75 -14.22 -0.13 -7.60
C GLN A 75 -14.24 -1.52 -8.26
N PHE A 76 -14.10 -2.58 -7.47
CA PHE A 76 -14.18 -3.95 -7.98
C PHE A 76 -15.57 -4.30 -8.51
N GLN A 77 -16.63 -3.84 -7.85
CA GLN A 77 -18.01 -4.01 -8.34
C GLN A 77 -18.28 -3.22 -9.62
N TYR A 78 -17.71 -2.02 -9.75
CA TYR A 78 -17.83 -1.19 -10.95
C TYR A 78 -17.08 -1.79 -12.15
N ASN A 79 -15.82 -2.19 -11.96
CA ASN A 79 -15.02 -2.83 -12.99
C ASN A 79 -14.03 -3.84 -12.38
N PRO A 80 -14.39 -5.14 -12.32
CA PRO A 80 -13.57 -6.16 -11.67
C PRO A 80 -12.26 -6.42 -12.41
N ASN A 81 -12.15 -6.05 -13.69
CA ASN A 81 -10.95 -6.24 -14.52
C ASN A 81 -9.94 -5.09 -14.37
N ASP A 82 -10.33 -3.95 -13.78
CA ASP A 82 -9.44 -2.79 -13.60
C ASP A 82 -8.56 -2.91 -12.35
N HIS A 83 -7.70 -3.93 -12.37
CA HIS A 83 -6.85 -4.30 -11.24
C HIS A 83 -5.93 -3.16 -10.79
N GLY A 84 -5.50 -2.31 -11.74
CA GLY A 84 -4.64 -1.16 -11.47
C GLY A 84 -5.34 -0.14 -10.56
N THR A 85 -6.57 0.27 -10.93
CA THR A 85 -7.32 1.24 -10.14
C THR A 85 -7.77 0.66 -8.80
N ILE A 86 -8.12 -0.63 -8.74
CA ILE A 86 -8.47 -1.31 -7.48
C ILE A 86 -7.27 -1.28 -6.51
N CYS A 87 -6.09 -1.69 -6.96
CA CYS A 87 -4.89 -1.66 -6.13
C CYS A 87 -4.42 -0.25 -5.77
N LYS A 88 -4.74 0.75 -6.61
CA LYS A 88 -4.51 2.16 -6.31
C LYS A 88 -5.47 2.70 -5.24
N LYS A 89 -6.74 2.27 -5.26
CA LYS A 89 -7.73 2.59 -4.22
C LYS A 89 -7.39 1.97 -2.86
N ALA A 90 -6.77 0.79 -2.88
CA ALA A 90 -6.20 0.17 -1.69
C ALA A 90 -4.86 0.82 -1.24
N GLU A 91 -4.32 1.77 -2.01
CA GLU A 91 -3.00 2.42 -1.85
C GLU A 91 -1.82 1.44 -1.78
N PHE A 92 -1.95 0.29 -2.43
CA PHE A 92 -0.81 -0.57 -2.72
C PHE A 92 -0.07 -0.12 -3.98
N CYS A 93 -0.75 0.67 -4.83
CA CYS A 93 -0.24 1.46 -5.95
C CYS A 93 -0.64 2.94 -5.73
#